data_AF-A0A1Q9ER55-F1
#
_entry.id   AF-A0A1Q9ER55-F1
#
_cell.length_a   1.000
_cell.length_b   1.000
_cell.length_c   1.000
_cell.angle_alpha   90.00
_cell.angle_beta   90.00
_cell.angle_gamma   90.00
#
_symmetry.space_group_name_H-M   'P 1'
#
loop_
_entity.id
_entity.type
_entity.pdbx_description
1 polymer ?
#
loop_
_entity_poly.entity_id
_entity_poly.type
_entity_poly.pdbx_seq_one_letter_code
_entity_poly.pdbx_strand_id
1 'polypeptide(L)'
;MVSNDAEASLCDHGAQIPRPAAAKGKGGCLCLKMLCGLFGIVLITHAASLAGAFPMRRLTELVARSSGSPVPLLGDGFPVDWWFAFKPTAEAFPNCSSQLTCEFGGDKSAFKSWSLQYVLASSKSGRTTAMSLHSDCLGNGADPVARTFAQVYSGIAANYVIWNDQFYGDPLLNVKPKCGRVCPAPWGHSKGVMAWGEDGTGFVMQVSTPDWPGSGSKSKTRKQGNTLGCCQADNIRVAQHFFALRLATSYDTRLVLQALQRASVATDPSNNQLVKLSSGPADLASLAKQLGVVQQVAEPFLATLSVKTARSQIRLLGKPSGLHVPPWHMVSSLLGGQPLRTATWWDRPEINSTRAGFVPGCWSSHFKSAPGEVQVALTGEWNGEKFSLRGNPSSKSNHAKLGVSLSGTKLAVLGDMNEQGSLGMPGDEPCSASQNGRGGLFFVVEDDQLHTGLSALMRGETADYVGGPPGEQPAPPGSCGGVGVSHHSCHKNDCTFVKQAYAQPCGVDGFGCYPSDSLAPSCPRSSDSKFVV
;
A
#
# COMPACT_ATOMS: atom_id res chain seq x y z
N MET A 1 34.71 -2.30 -53.88
CA MET A 1 35.50 -3.48 -53.50
C MET A 1 34.85 -4.09 -52.28
N VAL A 2 34.23 -5.26 -52.49
CA VAL A 2 33.77 -6.30 -51.55
C VAL A 2 32.77 -5.85 -50.48
N SER A 3 31.44 -5.84 -50.68
CA SER A 3 30.48 -6.93 -50.94
C SER A 3 30.40 -7.98 -49.82
N ASN A 4 29.20 -8.16 -49.26
CA ASN A 4 28.49 -9.44 -49.34
C ASN A 4 27.05 -9.32 -48.84
N ASP A 5 26.15 -9.45 -49.81
CA ASP A 5 24.80 -9.99 -49.68
C ASP A 5 24.85 -11.46 -49.23
N ALA A 6 23.77 -11.89 -48.57
CA ALA A 6 23.24 -13.25 -48.73
C ALA A 6 21.75 -13.23 -48.37
N GLU A 7 20.92 -13.27 -49.40
CA GLU A 7 19.52 -13.68 -49.36
C GLU A 7 19.39 -15.16 -48.97
N ALA A 8 18.28 -15.52 -48.32
CA ALA A 8 17.59 -16.77 -48.61
C ALA A 8 16.08 -16.62 -48.32
N SER A 9 15.31 -17.08 -49.30
CA SER A 9 13.89 -16.96 -49.53
C SER A 9 13.13 -18.26 -49.12
N LEU A 10 11.79 -18.19 -49.21
CA LEU A 10 10.80 -19.29 -49.33
C LEU A 10 10.30 -19.98 -48.04
N CYS A 11 9.05 -19.71 -47.65
CA CYS A 11 7.89 -20.49 -48.12
C CYS A 11 6.59 -19.98 -47.47
N ASP A 12 5.67 -19.57 -48.35
CA ASP A 12 4.24 -19.39 -48.11
C ASP A 12 3.55 -20.77 -48.18
N HIS A 13 2.78 -21.13 -47.16
CA HIS A 13 1.70 -22.11 -47.28
C HIS A 13 0.61 -21.82 -46.26
N GLY A 14 -0.50 -21.29 -46.78
CA GLY A 14 -1.76 -21.21 -46.09
C GLY A 14 -2.32 -22.58 -45.72
N ALA A 15 -3.02 -22.62 -44.58
CA ALA A 15 -4.01 -23.63 -44.29
C ALA A 15 -5.18 -22.97 -43.55
N GLN A 16 -6.27 -22.79 -44.27
CA GLN A 16 -7.60 -22.49 -43.74
C GLN A 16 -8.05 -23.64 -42.83
N ILE A 17 -8.49 -23.33 -41.62
CA ILE A 17 -9.21 -24.29 -40.77
C ILE A 17 -10.72 -24.00 -40.90
N PRO A 18 -11.54 -24.98 -41.30
CA PRO A 18 -12.98 -24.79 -41.46
C PRO A 18 -13.73 -24.85 -40.12
N ARG A 19 -14.73 -23.97 -40.00
CA ARG A 19 -15.83 -24.09 -39.03
C ARG A 19 -16.73 -25.27 -39.41
N PRO A 20 -17.19 -26.11 -38.47
CA PRO A 20 -18.40 -26.88 -38.66
C PRO A 20 -19.61 -26.19 -38.01
N ALA A 21 -20.71 -26.31 -38.73
CA ALA A 21 -21.99 -25.69 -38.52
C ALA A 21 -22.82 -26.34 -37.41
N ALA A 22 -23.88 -25.62 -37.07
CA ALA A 22 -24.91 -25.94 -36.10
C ALA A 22 -25.63 -27.28 -36.36
N ALA A 23 -25.93 -28.00 -35.28
CA ALA A 23 -26.93 -29.04 -35.23
C ALA A 23 -28.01 -28.68 -34.19
N LYS A 24 -29.24 -28.52 -34.69
CA LYS A 24 -30.48 -28.41 -33.90
C LYS A 24 -30.80 -29.77 -33.29
N GLY A 25 -31.06 -29.82 -31.98
CA GLY A 25 -31.57 -31.00 -31.30
C GLY A 25 -32.56 -30.61 -30.21
N LYS A 26 -33.83 -30.96 -30.41
CA LYS A 26 -34.93 -30.85 -29.45
C LYS A 26 -34.67 -31.79 -28.27
N GLY A 27 -34.92 -31.35 -27.03
CA GLY A 27 -34.79 -32.17 -25.83
C GLY A 27 -35.78 -31.72 -24.75
N GLY A 28 -36.65 -32.63 -24.34
CA GLY A 28 -37.83 -32.36 -23.53
C GLY A 28 -37.54 -31.92 -22.09
N CYS A 29 -38.53 -31.19 -21.57
CA CYS A 29 -38.70 -30.84 -20.17
C CYS A 29 -39.00 -32.11 -19.34
N LEU A 30 -38.27 -32.33 -18.25
CA LEU A 30 -38.70 -33.27 -17.22
C LEU A 30 -38.38 -32.69 -15.83
N CYS A 31 -39.42 -32.29 -15.13
CA CYS A 31 -39.43 -32.00 -13.70
C CYS A 31 -39.01 -33.25 -12.91
N LEU A 32 -38.02 -33.11 -12.01
CA LEU A 32 -37.79 -34.11 -10.97
C LEU A 32 -38.08 -33.49 -9.59
N LYS A 33 -39.11 -34.06 -8.96
CA LYS A 33 -39.61 -33.76 -7.62
C LYS A 33 -38.59 -34.21 -6.56
N MET A 34 -38.41 -33.38 -5.54
CA MET A 34 -37.86 -33.75 -4.23
C MET A 34 -38.68 -34.86 -3.59
N LEU A 35 -38.01 -35.86 -3.02
CA LEU A 35 -38.56 -36.82 -2.07
C LEU A 35 -37.74 -36.78 -0.78
N CYS A 36 -38.40 -36.40 0.31
CA CYS A 36 -37.96 -36.61 1.68
C CYS A 36 -37.90 -38.12 1.98
N GLY A 37 -36.81 -38.58 2.59
CA GLY A 37 -36.67 -39.93 3.13
C GLY A 37 -36.25 -39.85 4.60
N LEU A 38 -37.17 -40.26 5.48
CA LEU A 38 -36.95 -40.49 6.91
C LEU A 38 -35.85 -41.56 7.12
N PHE A 39 -34.93 -41.31 8.04
CA PHE A 39 -34.09 -42.38 8.62
C PHE A 39 -34.66 -42.82 9.96
N GLY A 40 -35.05 -44.10 10.00
CA GLY A 40 -35.52 -44.81 11.19
C GLY A 40 -34.37 -45.16 12.14
N ILE A 41 -34.70 -45.08 13.42
CA ILE A 41 -33.89 -45.53 14.56
C ILE A 41 -33.96 -47.05 14.63
N VAL A 42 -32.82 -47.73 14.67
CA VAL A 42 -32.71 -49.12 15.14
C VAL A 42 -31.62 -49.20 16.21
N LEU A 43 -32.05 -49.46 17.44
CA LEU A 43 -31.21 -49.91 18.54
C LEU A 43 -30.76 -51.35 18.27
N ILE A 44 -29.46 -51.62 18.39
CA ILE A 44 -28.95 -52.94 18.75
C ILE A 44 -27.90 -52.77 19.84
N THR A 45 -28.28 -53.16 21.05
CA THR A 45 -27.40 -53.55 22.14
C THR A 45 -26.78 -54.91 21.84
N HIS A 46 -25.48 -55.12 22.11
CA HIS A 46 -24.92 -56.30 22.80
C HIS A 46 -23.44 -56.04 23.18
N ALA A 47 -23.05 -56.57 24.33
CA ALA A 47 -21.85 -56.27 25.10
C ALA A 47 -20.73 -57.31 24.95
N ALA A 48 -19.49 -56.85 25.23
CA ALA A 48 -18.29 -57.57 25.73
C ALA A 48 -17.74 -58.73 24.87
N SER A 49 -16.45 -59.09 24.78
CA SER A 49 -15.19 -58.88 25.50
C SER A 49 -14.11 -59.50 24.56
N LEU A 50 -12.85 -59.06 24.39
CA LEU A 50 -11.68 -59.40 25.21
C LEU A 50 -10.38 -59.05 24.42
N ALA A 51 -9.41 -58.50 25.15
CA ALA A 51 -7.96 -58.70 25.08
C ALA A 51 -7.19 -58.60 23.74
N GLY A 52 -6.30 -57.58 23.69
CA GLY A 52 -4.91 -57.77 23.29
C GLY A 52 -4.50 -57.16 21.94
N ALA A 53 -3.82 -55.99 21.97
CA ALA A 53 -2.72 -55.62 21.05
C ALA A 53 -2.31 -54.15 21.21
N PHE A 54 -1.01 -53.95 21.47
CA PHE A 54 -0.16 -52.77 21.23
C PHE A 54 -0.57 -51.38 21.80
N PRO A 55 0.34 -50.67 22.51
CA PRO A 55 0.17 -49.24 22.74
C PRO A 55 0.40 -48.53 21.41
N MET A 56 -0.67 -48.26 20.67
CA MET A 56 -0.67 -47.33 19.53
C MET A 56 -0.54 -45.88 20.07
N ARG A 57 0.55 -45.61 20.79
CA ARG A 57 1.01 -44.26 21.17
C ARG A 57 2.25 -43.93 20.32
N ARG A 58 2.01 -43.67 19.02
CA ARG A 58 2.89 -42.89 18.10
C ARG A 58 2.35 -42.92 16.66
N LEU A 59 1.06 -42.62 16.48
CA LEU A 59 0.47 -42.38 15.14
C LEU A 59 -0.30 -41.06 15.07
N THR A 60 0.04 -40.14 15.98
CA THR A 60 -0.34 -38.71 15.95
C THR A 60 0.85 -37.81 15.62
N GLU A 61 1.91 -38.39 15.03
CA GLU A 61 3.08 -37.69 14.46
C GLU A 61 3.14 -37.82 12.93
N LEU A 62 2.02 -38.17 12.31
CA LEU A 62 1.69 -37.83 10.92
C LEU A 62 0.38 -37.03 10.92
N VAL A 63 0.35 -35.93 11.69
CA VAL A 63 -0.30 -34.75 11.16
C VAL A 63 0.48 -34.46 9.88
N ALA A 64 -0.16 -34.66 8.73
CA ALA A 64 0.34 -34.18 7.46
C ALA A 64 1.06 -32.85 7.74
N ARG A 65 2.33 -32.74 7.34
CA ARG A 65 2.87 -31.42 7.04
C ARG A 65 1.79 -30.80 6.17
N SER A 66 0.96 -29.95 6.76
CA SER A 66 0.16 -29.02 6.01
C SER A 66 1.24 -28.29 5.24
N SER A 67 1.40 -28.70 3.98
CA SER A 67 2.09 -28.05 2.89
C SER A 67 1.37 -26.73 2.60
N GLY A 68 1.00 -26.02 3.66
CA GLY A 68 0.28 -24.78 3.66
C GLY A 68 1.33 -23.74 3.37
N SER A 69 1.21 -23.16 2.19
CA SER A 69 1.96 -22.00 1.81
C SER A 69 1.86 -20.92 2.90
N PRO A 70 2.93 -20.15 3.10
CA PRO A 70 2.97 -19.16 4.16
C PRO A 70 1.90 -18.10 3.93
N VAL A 71 1.27 -17.59 4.99
CA VAL A 71 0.16 -16.63 4.91
C VAL A 71 0.32 -15.50 5.93
N PRO A 72 -0.32 -14.33 5.76
CA PRO A 72 -0.37 -13.33 6.82
C PRO A 72 -1.05 -13.91 8.07
N LEU A 73 -0.42 -13.73 9.24
CA LEU A 73 -0.94 -14.21 10.52
C LEU A 73 -1.16 -13.03 11.48
N LEU A 74 -2.20 -13.12 12.29
CA LEU A 74 -2.38 -12.29 13.48
C LEU A 74 -1.59 -12.85 14.67
N GLY A 75 -1.55 -12.11 15.78
CA GLY A 75 -0.80 -12.49 16.99
C GLY A 75 -1.19 -13.84 17.62
N ASP A 76 -2.49 -14.18 17.53
CA ASP A 76 -3.09 -15.47 17.93
C ASP A 76 -2.78 -16.61 16.93
N GLY A 77 -2.05 -16.34 15.86
CA GLY A 77 -1.75 -17.29 14.79
C GLY A 77 -2.90 -17.47 13.79
N PHE A 78 -3.96 -16.66 13.88
CA PHE A 78 -5.09 -16.76 12.95
C PHE A 78 -4.69 -16.23 11.56
N PRO A 79 -4.92 -17.00 10.48
CA PRO A 79 -4.62 -16.55 9.13
C PRO A 79 -5.62 -15.51 8.63
N VAL A 80 -5.13 -14.48 7.94
CA VAL A 80 -5.94 -13.42 7.35
C VAL A 80 -5.51 -13.16 5.91
N ASP A 81 -6.41 -12.59 5.10
CA ASP A 81 -6.04 -12.18 3.75
C ASP A 81 -5.12 -10.96 3.75
N TRP A 82 -5.28 -10.05 4.71
CA TRP A 82 -4.33 -8.97 4.97
C TRP A 82 -4.40 -8.47 6.42
N TRP A 83 -3.32 -7.85 6.87
CA TRP A 83 -3.29 -7.03 8.07
C TRP A 83 -2.46 -5.77 7.83
N PHE A 84 -2.81 -4.70 8.53
CA PHE A 84 -2.13 -3.41 8.55
C PHE A 84 -1.78 -3.04 9.99
N ALA A 85 -0.53 -2.68 10.24
CA ALA A 85 -0.08 -2.15 11.52
C ALA A 85 0.58 -0.78 11.33
N PHE A 86 0.15 0.20 12.11
CA PHE A 86 0.80 1.50 12.25
C PHE A 86 1.43 1.63 13.63
N LYS A 87 2.75 1.73 13.68
CA LYS A 87 3.50 2.01 14.89
C LYS A 87 3.65 3.52 15.04
N PRO A 88 3.03 4.19 16.02
CA PRO A 88 3.19 5.63 16.21
C PRO A 88 4.59 6.01 16.73
N THR A 89 4.82 7.32 16.85
CA THR A 89 6.07 7.92 17.33
C THR A 89 6.33 7.54 18.79
N ALA A 90 7.60 7.34 19.15
CA ALA A 90 7.96 7.00 20.52
C ALA A 90 7.77 8.12 21.54
N GLU A 91 7.65 9.38 21.10
CA GLU A 91 7.27 10.48 21.99
C GLU A 91 5.84 10.31 22.51
N ALA A 92 4.87 10.16 21.59
CA ALA A 92 3.45 10.08 21.94
C ALA A 92 3.07 8.73 22.59
N PHE A 93 3.69 7.63 22.16
CA PHE A 93 3.35 6.29 22.64
C PHE A 93 4.61 5.53 23.09
N PRO A 94 5.27 5.93 24.19
CA PRO A 94 6.57 5.37 24.57
C PRO A 94 6.47 3.91 25.00
N ASN A 95 7.57 3.17 24.76
CA ASN A 95 7.75 1.77 25.12
C ASN A 95 6.64 0.86 24.54
N CYS A 96 6.55 -0.37 25.04
CA CYS A 96 5.44 -1.31 24.87
C CYS A 96 5.43 -2.23 26.10
N SER A 97 4.35 -2.98 26.31
CA SER A 97 4.09 -3.73 27.53
C SER A 97 4.77 -5.11 27.58
N SER A 98 5.13 -5.70 26.43
CA SER A 98 5.83 -6.99 26.40
C SER A 98 7.35 -6.84 26.45
N GLN A 99 8.05 -7.91 26.85
CA GLN A 99 9.51 -7.93 26.87
C GLN A 99 10.05 -8.19 25.46
N LEU A 100 11.00 -7.38 25.00
CA LEU A 100 11.76 -7.64 23.78
C LEU A 100 12.70 -8.83 24.00
N THR A 101 12.45 -9.94 23.31
CA THR A 101 13.22 -11.19 23.41
C THR A 101 14.22 -11.36 22.27
N CYS A 102 14.18 -10.50 21.25
CA CYS A 102 15.06 -10.56 20.08
C CYS A 102 15.03 -11.95 19.40
N GLU A 103 13.84 -12.49 19.17
CA GLU A 103 13.63 -13.89 18.76
C GLU A 103 14.26 -14.28 17.40
N PHE A 104 14.50 -13.29 16.53
CA PHE A 104 15.18 -13.46 15.25
C PHE A 104 16.66 -13.04 15.31
N GLY A 105 17.21 -12.90 16.52
CA GLY A 105 18.56 -12.46 16.81
C GLY A 105 18.70 -10.94 16.92
N GLY A 106 19.89 -10.53 17.36
CA GLY A 106 20.23 -9.14 17.70
C GLY A 106 20.19 -8.89 19.20
N ASP A 107 20.53 -7.65 19.57
CA ASP A 107 20.47 -7.15 20.94
C ASP A 107 19.49 -6.00 21.00
N LYS A 108 18.76 -5.88 22.12
CA LYS A 108 17.82 -4.78 22.32
C LYS A 108 18.53 -3.45 22.07
N SER A 109 17.94 -2.63 21.21
CA SER A 109 18.52 -1.33 20.89
C SER A 109 18.66 -0.44 22.14
N ALA A 110 19.77 0.28 22.22
CA ALA A 110 20.08 1.23 23.30
C ALA A 110 19.34 2.58 23.17
N PHE A 111 18.27 2.66 22.36
CA PHE A 111 17.50 3.89 22.22
C PHE A 111 16.88 4.31 23.56
N LYS A 112 17.19 5.53 24.01
CA LYS A 112 16.59 6.11 25.23
C LYS A 112 15.09 6.32 25.09
N SER A 113 14.64 6.69 23.88
CA SER A 113 13.23 6.82 23.51
C SER A 113 12.94 5.88 22.36
N TRP A 114 12.00 4.96 22.57
CA TRP A 114 11.61 3.93 21.63
C TRP A 114 10.15 3.54 21.85
N SER A 115 9.52 2.94 20.85
CA SER A 115 8.15 2.42 20.95
C SER A 115 7.93 1.32 19.94
N LEU A 116 7.18 0.31 20.35
CA LEU A 116 6.66 -0.73 19.46
C LEU A 116 5.17 -0.97 19.68
N GLN A 117 4.46 -0.08 20.38
CA GLN A 117 3.00 -0.07 20.35
C GLN A 117 2.52 0.13 18.92
N TYR A 118 1.32 -0.36 18.61
CA TYR A 118 0.84 -0.31 17.23
C TYR A 118 -0.68 -0.28 17.15
N VAL A 119 -1.19 0.41 16.14
CA VAL A 119 -2.61 0.38 15.75
C VAL A 119 -2.78 -0.69 14.68
N LEU A 120 -3.69 -1.64 14.89
CA LEU A 120 -3.92 -2.80 14.02
C LEU A 120 -5.30 -2.75 13.37
N ALA A 121 -5.36 -3.06 12.07
CA ALA A 121 -6.55 -3.51 11.36
C ALA A 121 -6.24 -4.76 10.54
N SER A 122 -7.25 -5.59 10.28
CA SER A 122 -7.08 -6.83 9.53
C SER A 122 -8.36 -7.31 8.89
N SER A 123 -8.25 -8.20 7.90
CA SER A 123 -9.38 -8.91 7.30
C SER A 123 -9.65 -10.23 8.03
N LYS A 124 -10.22 -10.16 9.24
CA LYS A 124 -10.56 -11.36 10.01
C LYS A 124 -11.91 -11.91 9.54
N SER A 125 -11.92 -13.14 9.03
CA SER A 125 -13.14 -13.84 8.58
C SER A 125 -13.93 -13.07 7.50
N GLY A 126 -13.23 -12.54 6.50
CA GLY A 126 -13.84 -11.80 5.38
C GLY A 126 -14.38 -10.41 5.74
N ARG A 127 -14.15 -9.94 6.97
CA ARG A 127 -14.55 -8.61 7.44
C ARG A 127 -13.33 -7.85 7.91
N THR A 128 -13.31 -6.56 7.65
CA THR A 128 -12.31 -5.67 8.23
C THR A 128 -12.62 -5.44 9.70
N THR A 129 -11.59 -5.47 10.54
CA THR A 129 -11.66 -5.09 11.94
C THR A 129 -11.46 -3.58 12.07
N ALA A 130 -12.17 -2.95 13.00
CA ALA A 130 -11.88 -1.56 13.37
C ALA A 130 -10.42 -1.43 13.83
N MET A 131 -9.78 -0.32 13.48
CA MET A 131 -8.43 -0.02 13.93
C MET A 131 -8.39 0.09 15.46
N SER A 132 -7.47 -0.61 16.11
CA SER A 132 -7.35 -0.64 17.57
C SER A 132 -5.89 -0.59 18.01
N LEU A 133 -5.62 0.11 19.12
CA LEU A 133 -4.27 0.21 19.69
C LEU A 133 -3.92 -1.04 20.50
N HIS A 134 -2.75 -1.58 20.23
CA HIS A 134 -2.09 -2.66 20.93
C HIS A 134 -0.89 -2.11 21.68
N SER A 135 -0.82 -2.42 22.98
CA SER A 135 0.26 -1.96 23.85
C SER A 135 1.47 -2.88 23.83
N ASP A 136 1.32 -4.13 23.39
CA ASP A 136 2.41 -5.09 23.23
C ASP A 136 3.36 -4.70 22.09
N CYS A 137 4.58 -5.25 22.13
CA CYS A 137 5.64 -4.90 21.20
C CYS A 137 5.44 -5.57 19.84
N LEU A 138 5.23 -4.76 18.81
CA LEU A 138 5.23 -5.19 17.41
C LEU A 138 6.58 -5.82 17.01
N GLY A 139 6.54 -6.87 16.20
CA GLY A 139 7.70 -7.61 15.71
C GLY A 139 8.42 -8.43 16.79
N ASN A 140 7.73 -8.73 17.90
CA ASN A 140 8.24 -9.50 19.01
C ASN A 140 7.15 -10.40 19.65
N GLY A 141 7.20 -11.69 19.31
CA GLY A 141 6.41 -12.75 19.91
C GLY A 141 5.04 -12.93 19.27
N ALA A 142 4.00 -12.60 20.04
CA ALA A 142 2.60 -12.90 19.69
C ALA A 142 1.90 -11.72 18.99
N ASP A 143 2.56 -11.10 18.01
CA ASP A 143 2.03 -10.01 17.20
C ASP A 143 2.01 -10.37 15.69
N PRO A 144 1.26 -9.64 14.84
CA PRO A 144 1.14 -9.97 13.42
C PRO A 144 2.45 -9.97 12.63
N VAL A 145 3.39 -9.07 12.96
CA VAL A 145 4.67 -8.96 12.27
C VAL A 145 5.56 -10.15 12.61
N ALA A 146 5.74 -10.46 13.90
CA ALA A 146 6.54 -11.60 14.33
C ALA A 146 5.97 -12.93 13.81
N ARG A 147 4.66 -13.15 13.96
CA ARG A 147 4.00 -14.38 13.50
C ARG A 147 4.13 -14.58 12.00
N THR A 148 3.92 -13.52 11.21
CA THR A 148 4.05 -13.59 9.76
C THR A 148 5.50 -13.85 9.35
N PHE A 149 6.45 -13.12 9.92
CA PHE A 149 7.86 -13.26 9.57
C PHE A 149 8.50 -14.58 10.03
N ALA A 150 8.03 -15.16 11.15
CA ALA A 150 8.51 -16.43 11.67
C ALA A 150 8.36 -17.57 10.65
N GLN A 151 7.35 -17.54 9.77
CA GLN A 151 7.20 -18.54 8.70
C GLN A 151 8.36 -18.52 7.70
N VAL A 152 8.99 -17.36 7.50
CA VAL A 152 10.19 -17.23 6.67
C VAL A 152 11.39 -17.72 7.46
N TYR A 153 11.62 -17.11 8.63
CA TYR A 153 12.84 -17.33 9.41
C TYR A 153 13.01 -18.76 9.96
N SER A 154 11.89 -19.43 10.28
CA SER A 154 11.89 -20.83 10.74
C SER A 154 12.10 -21.84 9.60
N GLY A 155 12.03 -21.40 8.34
CA GLY A 155 12.20 -22.25 7.17
C GLY A 155 10.93 -22.96 6.69
N ILE A 156 9.74 -22.60 7.21
CA ILE A 156 8.44 -23.10 6.73
C ILE A 156 8.23 -22.74 5.26
N ALA A 157 8.57 -21.51 4.87
CA ALA A 157 8.50 -21.08 3.48
C ALA A 157 9.49 -21.85 2.59
N ALA A 158 8.97 -22.44 1.50
CA ALA A 158 9.80 -23.07 0.48
C ALA A 158 10.71 -22.03 -0.20
N ASN A 159 10.16 -20.84 -0.46
CA ASN A 159 10.85 -19.76 -1.14
C ASN A 159 10.63 -18.43 -0.43
N TYR A 160 11.63 -17.54 -0.48
CA TYR A 160 11.46 -16.17 -0.04
C TYR A 160 12.40 -15.21 -0.78
N VAL A 161 12.02 -13.94 -0.77
CA VAL A 161 12.85 -12.79 -1.15
C VAL A 161 12.71 -11.71 -0.07
N ILE A 162 13.84 -11.18 0.39
CA ILE A 162 13.94 -10.00 1.26
C ILE A 162 14.65 -8.90 0.47
N TRP A 163 14.13 -7.68 0.58
CA TRP A 163 14.72 -6.51 -0.05
C TRP A 163 14.71 -5.33 0.92
N ASN A 164 15.72 -4.47 0.81
CA ASN A 164 15.84 -3.25 1.58
C ASN A 164 16.91 -2.36 0.93
N ASP A 165 16.61 -1.08 0.73
CA ASP A 165 17.60 -0.12 0.23
C ASP A 165 18.58 0.36 1.31
N GLN A 166 18.37 -0.02 2.57
CA GLN A 166 19.09 0.48 3.73
C GLN A 166 19.52 -0.67 4.67
N PHE A 167 20.25 -1.68 4.15
CA PHE A 167 20.83 -2.77 4.97
C PHE A 167 22.03 -2.33 5.83
N TYR A 168 22.54 -1.11 5.65
CA TYR A 168 23.69 -0.53 6.35
C TYR A 168 25.00 -1.33 6.31
N GLY A 169 25.10 -2.27 5.36
CA GLY A 169 26.26 -3.13 5.13
C GLY A 169 26.12 -4.55 5.67
N ASP A 170 24.99 -4.93 6.28
CA ASP A 170 24.75 -6.31 6.73
C ASP A 170 23.30 -6.74 6.43
N PRO A 171 23.04 -7.50 5.35
CA PRO A 171 24.01 -8.06 4.42
C PRO A 171 24.64 -7.03 3.47
N LEU A 172 25.82 -7.37 2.95
CA LEU A 172 26.38 -6.73 1.77
C LEU A 172 25.67 -7.24 0.52
N LEU A 173 25.30 -6.33 -0.39
CA LEU A 173 24.66 -6.67 -1.65
C LEU A 173 25.69 -6.73 -2.79
N ASN A 174 25.73 -7.83 -3.52
CA ASN A 174 26.49 -7.95 -4.76
C ASN A 174 25.61 -7.62 -5.98
N VAL A 175 25.29 -6.34 -6.14
CA VAL A 175 24.38 -5.83 -7.18
C VAL A 175 25.04 -4.82 -8.10
N LYS A 176 24.39 -4.51 -9.24
CA LYS A 176 24.84 -3.49 -10.20
C LYS A 176 23.69 -2.51 -10.50
N PRO A 177 23.90 -1.19 -10.34
CA PRO A 177 25.09 -0.51 -9.81
C PRO A 177 25.37 -0.85 -8.34
N LYS A 178 26.63 -0.88 -7.93
CA LYS A 178 27.02 -1.29 -6.56
C LYS A 178 26.35 -0.40 -5.51
N CYS A 179 25.84 -1.02 -4.44
CA CYS A 179 25.44 -0.30 -3.24
C CYS A 179 26.64 -0.11 -2.30
N GLY A 180 26.65 1.01 -1.58
CA GLY A 180 27.52 1.17 -0.42
C GLY A 180 26.88 0.55 0.82
N ARG A 181 26.91 1.27 1.96
CA ARG A 181 26.10 0.90 3.13
C ARG A 181 24.59 1.01 2.86
N VAL A 182 24.21 1.87 1.93
CA VAL A 182 22.83 2.02 1.45
C VAL A 182 22.83 1.97 -0.08
N CYS A 183 21.66 1.71 -0.65
CA CYS A 183 21.37 1.73 -2.07
C CYS A 183 20.59 3.03 -2.39
N PRO A 184 21.28 4.13 -2.74
CA PRO A 184 20.61 5.37 -3.12
C PRO A 184 19.93 5.25 -4.49
N ALA A 185 19.28 6.33 -4.94
CA ALA A 185 18.84 6.42 -6.33
C ALA A 185 19.96 6.00 -7.31
N PRO A 186 19.66 5.20 -8.35
CA PRO A 186 18.32 4.87 -8.85
C PRO A 186 17.67 3.64 -8.20
N TRP A 187 18.24 3.02 -7.16
CA TRP A 187 17.59 1.90 -6.49
C TRP A 187 16.25 2.30 -5.87
N GLY A 188 15.28 1.38 -5.92
CA GLY A 188 13.98 1.58 -5.31
C GLY A 188 14.07 1.90 -3.82
N HIS A 189 13.27 2.84 -3.34
CA HIS A 189 13.14 3.14 -1.91
C HIS A 189 12.17 2.18 -1.25
N SER A 190 12.42 0.87 -1.36
CA SER A 190 11.47 -0.18 -1.01
C SER A 190 12.07 -1.15 -0.02
N LYS A 191 11.24 -1.68 0.88
CA LYS A 191 11.65 -2.63 1.91
C LYS A 191 10.55 -3.63 2.18
N GLY A 192 10.93 -4.87 2.44
CA GLY A 192 9.98 -5.90 2.80
C GLY A 192 10.49 -7.31 2.60
N VAL A 193 9.54 -8.23 2.70
CA VAL A 193 9.75 -9.66 2.49
C VAL A 193 8.54 -10.26 1.79
N MET A 194 8.79 -11.20 0.90
CA MET A 194 7.75 -12.07 0.35
C MET A 194 8.19 -13.51 0.47
N ALA A 195 7.22 -14.40 0.67
CA ALA A 195 7.47 -15.82 0.80
C ALA A 195 6.34 -16.62 0.17
N TRP A 196 6.67 -17.76 -0.42
CA TRP A 196 5.69 -18.62 -1.08
C TRP A 196 6.05 -20.10 -0.96
N GLY A 197 5.02 -20.94 -1.02
CA GLY A 197 5.13 -22.40 -1.00
C GLY A 197 5.36 -23.00 -2.38
N GLU A 198 5.25 -24.32 -2.46
CA GLU A 198 5.50 -25.08 -3.69
C GLU A 198 4.41 -24.88 -4.76
N ASP A 199 3.21 -24.47 -4.34
CA ASP A 199 2.09 -24.13 -5.24
C ASP A 199 2.19 -22.70 -5.80
N GLY A 200 3.17 -21.92 -5.34
CA GLY A 200 3.34 -20.52 -5.70
C GLY A 200 2.46 -19.54 -4.92
N THR A 201 1.61 -20.00 -3.99
CA THR A 201 0.83 -19.13 -3.10
C THR A 201 1.66 -18.73 -1.88
N GLY A 202 1.30 -17.64 -1.21
CA GLY A 202 2.19 -17.07 -0.20
C GLY A 202 1.69 -15.79 0.46
N PHE A 203 2.65 -14.94 0.85
CA PHE A 203 2.39 -13.58 1.29
C PHE A 203 3.48 -12.61 0.83
N VAL A 204 3.13 -11.32 0.80
CA VAL A 204 4.06 -10.18 0.74
C VAL A 204 3.86 -9.32 1.97
N MET A 205 4.93 -8.83 2.57
CA MET A 205 4.93 -7.88 3.68
C MET A 205 5.78 -6.66 3.32
N GLN A 206 5.11 -5.53 3.09
CA GLN A 206 5.72 -4.22 2.88
C GLN A 206 5.97 -3.53 4.21
N VAL A 207 7.14 -2.90 4.35
CA VAL A 207 7.54 -2.21 5.58
C VAL A 207 8.21 -0.88 5.26
N SER A 208 8.21 0.03 6.23
CA SER A 208 8.88 1.35 6.12
C SER A 208 10.18 1.44 6.92
N THR A 209 10.58 0.34 7.55
CA THR A 209 11.66 0.24 8.54
C THR A 209 13.02 0.05 7.86
N PRO A 210 13.97 1.00 7.95
CA PRO A 210 15.33 0.77 7.51
C PRO A 210 15.93 -0.45 8.22
N ASP A 211 16.94 -1.08 7.64
CA ASP A 211 17.67 -2.17 8.28
C ASP A 211 16.87 -3.45 8.63
N TRP A 212 15.55 -3.48 8.40
CA TRP A 212 14.70 -4.63 8.69
C TRP A 212 13.58 -4.79 7.64
N PRO A 213 13.25 -6.02 7.22
CA PRO A 213 13.94 -7.28 7.51
C PRO A 213 15.27 -7.39 6.75
N GLY A 214 16.20 -8.21 7.22
CA GLY A 214 17.50 -8.40 6.55
C GLY A 214 18.03 -9.83 6.45
N SER A 215 17.34 -10.83 7.03
CA SER A 215 17.64 -12.24 6.76
C SER A 215 16.40 -13.11 6.92
N GLY A 216 16.21 -14.06 6.02
CA GLY A 216 15.11 -15.03 6.05
C GLY A 216 15.53 -16.36 6.65
N SER A 217 16.70 -16.45 7.27
CA SER A 217 17.28 -17.73 7.66
C SER A 217 17.94 -17.71 9.04
N LYS A 218 17.46 -18.59 9.92
CA LYS A 218 18.14 -18.91 11.18
C LYS A 218 19.51 -19.54 11.00
N SER A 219 19.79 -20.21 9.87
CA SER A 219 21.11 -20.81 9.59
C SER A 219 22.10 -19.82 8.97
N LYS A 220 21.62 -18.66 8.52
CA LYS A 220 22.41 -17.56 7.92
C LYS A 220 22.04 -16.25 8.61
N THR A 221 22.36 -16.16 9.90
CA THR A 221 22.04 -15.01 10.74
C THR A 221 22.79 -13.75 10.30
N ARG A 222 22.17 -12.59 10.50
CA ARG A 222 22.86 -11.29 10.43
C ARG A 222 23.69 -11.07 11.68
N LYS A 223 24.78 -10.33 11.56
CA LYS A 223 25.61 -9.95 12.71
C LYS A 223 24.87 -8.96 13.61
N GLN A 224 24.14 -8.02 13.02
CA GLN A 224 23.44 -6.96 13.76
C GLN A 224 22.05 -7.34 14.28
N GLY A 225 21.59 -8.58 14.04
CA GLY A 225 20.24 -9.01 14.39
C GLY A 225 19.21 -8.81 13.30
N ASN A 226 18.02 -9.35 13.56
CA ASN A 226 16.93 -9.39 12.58
C ASN A 226 15.55 -9.34 13.25
N THR A 227 15.50 -8.91 14.51
CA THR A 227 14.25 -8.64 15.23
C THR A 227 13.99 -7.16 15.21
N LEU A 228 12.74 -6.75 14.95
CA LEU A 228 12.35 -5.35 15.05
C LEU A 228 12.59 -4.85 16.49
N GLY A 229 13.36 -3.79 16.64
CA GLY A 229 13.85 -3.25 17.91
C GLY A 229 15.11 -3.89 18.47
N CYS A 230 15.65 -4.88 17.78
CA CYS A 230 16.96 -5.48 18.08
C CYS A 230 17.94 -5.42 16.89
N CYS A 231 17.65 -4.56 15.91
CA CYS A 231 18.60 -4.16 14.88
C CYS A 231 19.21 -2.79 15.24
N GLN A 232 20.41 -2.48 14.75
CA GLN A 232 21.10 -1.24 15.12
C GLN A 232 20.42 0.02 14.56
N ALA A 233 19.80 -0.07 13.37
CA ALA A 233 19.34 1.09 12.62
C ALA A 233 17.87 0.99 12.14
N ASP A 234 17.03 0.21 12.83
CA ASP A 234 15.61 0.05 12.50
C ASP A 234 14.71 1.24 12.88
N ASN A 235 15.24 2.20 13.62
CA ASN A 235 14.58 3.44 13.99
C ASN A 235 13.22 3.26 14.69
N ILE A 236 13.09 2.31 15.62
CA ILE A 236 11.86 2.13 16.42
C ILE A 236 11.41 3.36 17.25
N ARG A 237 12.17 4.46 17.22
CA ARG A 237 11.78 5.77 17.76
C ARG A 237 10.77 6.53 16.89
N VAL A 238 10.76 6.31 15.57
CA VAL A 238 9.91 7.03 14.60
C VAL A 238 8.61 6.27 14.36
N ALA A 239 7.58 6.92 13.82
CA ALA A 239 6.38 6.23 13.36
C ALA A 239 6.66 5.40 12.10
N GLN A 240 6.06 4.22 11.97
CA GLN A 240 6.28 3.29 10.86
C GLN A 240 4.97 2.58 10.50
N HIS A 241 4.84 2.10 9.27
CA HIS A 241 3.79 1.15 8.90
C HIS A 241 4.33 -0.17 8.37
N PHE A 242 3.48 -1.18 8.51
CA PHE A 242 3.66 -2.55 8.07
C PHE A 242 2.35 -3.01 7.43
N PHE A 243 2.44 -3.71 6.31
CA PHE A 243 1.29 -4.28 5.63
C PHE A 243 1.64 -5.64 5.10
N ALA A 244 0.90 -6.68 5.49
CA ALA A 244 1.01 -7.99 4.88
C ALA A 244 -0.26 -8.34 4.12
N LEU A 245 -0.06 -8.96 2.96
CA LEU A 245 -1.10 -9.36 2.03
C LEU A 245 -0.85 -10.79 1.57
N ARG A 246 -1.91 -11.58 1.58
CA ARG A 246 -1.93 -12.93 1.03
C ARG A 246 -1.79 -12.90 -0.49
N LEU A 247 -0.96 -13.79 -1.00
CA LEU A 247 -0.83 -14.09 -2.43
C LEU A 247 -1.60 -15.39 -2.66
N ALA A 248 -2.90 -15.26 -2.92
CA ALA A 248 -3.81 -16.40 -2.92
C ALA A 248 -3.63 -17.30 -4.17
N THR A 249 -2.92 -16.82 -5.19
CA THR A 249 -2.58 -17.57 -6.39
C THR A 249 -1.11 -17.39 -6.76
N SER A 250 -0.53 -18.33 -7.51
CA SER A 250 0.80 -18.16 -8.12
C SER A 250 0.87 -16.97 -9.08
N TYR A 251 -0.28 -16.59 -9.66
CA TYR A 251 -0.40 -15.38 -10.47
C TYR A 251 -0.19 -14.11 -9.64
N ASP A 252 -0.72 -14.03 -8.42
CA ASP A 252 -0.46 -12.89 -7.53
C ASP A 252 1.03 -12.78 -7.18
N THR A 253 1.68 -13.92 -6.89
CA THR A 253 3.12 -13.97 -6.64
C THR A 253 3.92 -13.50 -7.84
N ARG A 254 3.52 -13.88 -9.05
CA ARG A 254 4.11 -13.38 -10.30
C ARG A 254 3.97 -11.86 -10.40
N LEU A 255 2.78 -11.32 -10.15
CA LEU A 255 2.52 -9.87 -10.24
C LEU A 255 3.37 -9.08 -9.24
N VAL A 256 3.52 -9.57 -8.01
CA VAL A 256 4.39 -8.93 -7.00
C VAL A 256 5.86 -8.98 -7.42
N LEU A 257 6.36 -10.12 -7.92
CA LEU A 257 7.73 -10.21 -8.43
C LEU A 257 7.99 -9.24 -9.59
N GLN A 258 7.03 -9.10 -10.51
CA GLN A 258 7.11 -8.12 -11.61
C GLN A 258 7.09 -6.68 -11.12
N ALA A 259 6.29 -6.36 -10.10
CA ALA A 259 6.28 -5.04 -9.48
C ALA A 259 7.61 -4.74 -8.78
N LEU A 260 8.20 -5.71 -8.07
CA LEU A 260 9.52 -5.58 -7.43
C LEU A 260 10.63 -5.34 -8.47
N GLN A 261 10.60 -6.07 -9.59
CA GLN A 261 11.51 -5.83 -10.72
C GLN A 261 11.33 -4.41 -11.26
N ARG A 262 10.08 -3.98 -11.50
CA ARG A 262 9.78 -2.64 -12.00
C ARG A 262 10.31 -1.56 -11.07
N ALA A 263 10.12 -1.74 -9.77
CA ALA A 263 10.56 -0.83 -8.72
C ALA A 263 12.08 -0.83 -8.50
N SER A 264 12.85 -1.70 -9.16
CA SER A 264 14.30 -1.82 -8.98
C SER A 264 14.67 -2.02 -7.51
N VAL A 265 14.00 -2.95 -6.82
CA VAL A 265 14.26 -3.18 -5.39
C VAL A 265 15.68 -3.68 -5.15
N ALA A 266 16.28 -3.22 -4.06
CA ALA A 266 17.60 -3.63 -3.64
C ALA A 266 17.55 -5.00 -2.92
N THR A 267 17.99 -6.04 -3.62
CA THR A 267 18.16 -7.40 -3.09
C THR A 267 19.27 -8.11 -3.87
N ASP A 268 19.83 -9.17 -3.31
CA ASP A 268 20.87 -9.97 -3.96
C ASP A 268 20.39 -11.43 -4.05
N PRO A 269 19.93 -11.89 -5.24
CA PRO A 269 19.47 -13.27 -5.42
C PRO A 269 20.53 -14.35 -5.19
N SER A 270 21.81 -13.99 -5.14
CA SER A 270 22.90 -14.92 -4.81
C SER A 270 23.15 -15.04 -3.29
N ASN A 271 22.59 -14.12 -2.49
CA ASN A 271 22.73 -14.12 -1.05
C ASN A 271 21.61 -14.93 -0.39
N ASN A 272 21.98 -16.05 0.24
CA ASN A 272 21.06 -16.96 0.94
C ASN A 272 20.50 -16.44 2.27
N GLN A 273 20.90 -15.25 2.72
CA GLN A 273 20.19 -14.51 3.76
C GLN A 273 18.95 -13.83 3.17
N LEU A 274 19.00 -13.42 1.91
CA LEU A 274 17.98 -12.60 1.28
C LEU A 274 17.05 -13.39 0.37
N VAL A 275 17.57 -14.41 -0.32
CA VAL A 275 16.80 -15.19 -1.28
C VAL A 275 17.01 -16.69 -1.05
N LYS A 276 15.90 -17.41 -0.94
CA LYS A 276 15.84 -18.87 -0.96
C LYS A 276 14.87 -19.30 -2.05
N LEU A 277 15.33 -20.16 -2.94
CA LEU A 277 14.53 -20.76 -4.01
C LEU A 277 14.74 -22.27 -3.99
N SER A 278 13.82 -23.02 -3.39
CA SER A 278 13.99 -24.46 -3.15
C SER A 278 13.07 -25.34 -4.00
N SER A 279 11.83 -24.92 -4.26
CA SER A 279 10.85 -25.69 -5.02
C SER A 279 9.73 -24.79 -5.56
N GLY A 280 8.79 -25.36 -6.33
CA GLY A 280 7.64 -24.64 -6.87
C GLY A 280 7.82 -24.13 -8.31
N PRO A 281 6.96 -23.21 -8.78
CA PRO A 281 6.87 -22.87 -10.20
C PRO A 281 8.16 -22.22 -10.72
N ALA A 282 8.71 -22.79 -11.80
CA ALA A 282 10.01 -22.40 -12.36
C ALA A 282 10.02 -20.94 -12.87
N ASP A 283 8.87 -20.44 -13.33
CA ASP A 283 8.69 -19.06 -13.76
C ASP A 283 8.84 -18.07 -12.59
N LEU A 284 8.31 -18.39 -11.41
CA LEU A 284 8.46 -17.55 -10.21
C LEU A 284 9.92 -17.52 -9.75
N ALA A 285 10.61 -18.67 -9.75
CA ALA A 285 12.04 -18.73 -9.45
C ALA A 285 12.86 -17.92 -10.47
N SER A 286 12.49 -17.95 -11.75
CA SER A 286 13.15 -17.16 -12.80
C SER A 286 13.00 -15.66 -12.55
N LEU A 287 11.79 -15.20 -12.23
CA LEU A 287 11.53 -13.79 -11.91
C LEU A 287 12.28 -13.33 -10.66
N ALA A 288 12.31 -14.14 -9.61
CA ALA A 288 13.05 -13.84 -8.38
C ALA A 288 14.57 -13.72 -8.63
N LYS A 289 15.14 -14.57 -9.48
CA LYS A 289 16.56 -14.51 -9.87
C LYS A 289 16.93 -13.26 -10.66
N GLN A 290 15.96 -12.58 -11.27
CA GLN A 290 16.16 -11.35 -12.04
C GLN A 290 16.01 -10.08 -11.19
N LEU A 291 15.69 -10.20 -9.90
CA LEU A 291 15.70 -9.07 -8.97
C LEU A 291 17.13 -8.58 -8.68
N GLY A 292 17.26 -7.44 -8.00
CA GLY A 292 18.58 -6.85 -7.74
C GLY A 292 19.21 -6.21 -8.98
N VAL A 293 18.37 -5.69 -9.87
CA VAL A 293 18.76 -5.02 -11.12
C VAL A 293 17.98 -3.71 -11.24
N VAL A 294 18.68 -2.63 -11.55
CA VAL A 294 18.04 -1.34 -11.84
C VAL A 294 17.46 -1.33 -13.25
N GLN A 295 16.18 -1.00 -13.35
CA GLN A 295 15.44 -0.83 -14.60
C GLN A 295 15.31 0.65 -14.94
N GLN A 296 15.60 1.03 -16.19
CA GLN A 296 15.50 2.41 -16.68
C GLN A 296 14.19 2.68 -17.44
N VAL A 297 13.16 1.90 -17.15
CA VAL A 297 11.83 2.03 -17.77
C VAL A 297 11.05 3.19 -17.13
N ALA A 298 10.27 3.91 -17.94
CA ALA A 298 9.40 5.00 -17.47
C ALA A 298 7.92 4.57 -17.32
N GLU A 299 7.54 3.40 -17.83
CA GLU A 299 6.16 2.89 -17.72
C GLU A 299 5.85 2.44 -16.28
N PRO A 300 4.82 3.00 -15.61
CA PRO A 300 4.37 2.50 -14.32
C PRO A 300 3.78 1.09 -14.44
N PHE A 301 3.89 0.28 -13.38
CA PHE A 301 3.24 -1.02 -13.30
C PHE A 301 1.90 -0.92 -12.58
N LEU A 302 0.88 -1.58 -13.12
CA LEU A 302 -0.45 -1.65 -12.54
C LEU A 302 -0.96 -3.08 -12.66
N ALA A 303 -1.45 -3.63 -11.55
CA ALA A 303 -2.09 -4.93 -11.52
C ALA A 303 -3.20 -4.97 -10.48
N THR A 304 -4.09 -5.95 -10.61
CA THR A 304 -5.13 -6.26 -9.63
C THR A 304 -4.90 -7.67 -9.12
N LEU A 305 -4.79 -7.82 -7.79
CA LEU A 305 -4.52 -9.09 -7.13
C LEU A 305 -5.83 -9.84 -6.87
N SER A 306 -5.77 -11.17 -6.74
CA SER A 306 -6.96 -12.01 -6.57
C SER A 306 -7.66 -11.82 -5.22
N VAL A 307 -6.94 -11.36 -4.19
CA VAL A 307 -7.49 -11.07 -2.87
C VAL A 307 -8.53 -9.95 -2.93
N LYS A 308 -9.66 -10.19 -2.28
CA LYS A 308 -10.81 -9.28 -2.22
C LYS A 308 -10.92 -8.64 -0.84
N THR A 309 -11.28 -7.37 -0.83
CA THR A 309 -11.89 -6.69 0.32
C THR A 309 -13.42 -6.88 0.26
N ALA A 310 -14.14 -6.28 1.21
CA ALA A 310 -15.60 -6.25 1.15
C ALA A 310 -16.17 -5.51 -0.08
N ARG A 311 -15.36 -4.70 -0.77
CA ARG A 311 -15.79 -3.83 -1.89
C ARG A 311 -15.19 -4.22 -3.23
N SER A 312 -13.91 -4.56 -3.25
CA SER A 312 -13.14 -4.67 -4.50
C SER A 312 -11.94 -5.61 -4.34
N GLN A 313 -11.12 -5.71 -5.38
CA GLN A 313 -9.82 -6.38 -5.31
C GLN A 313 -8.73 -5.38 -4.95
N ILE A 314 -7.68 -5.86 -4.30
CA ILE A 314 -6.52 -5.02 -3.97
C ILE A 314 -5.73 -4.74 -5.26
N ARG A 315 -5.41 -3.46 -5.49
CA ARG A 315 -4.58 -3.04 -6.63
C ARG A 315 -3.13 -2.89 -6.19
N LEU A 316 -2.22 -3.28 -7.07
CA LEU A 316 -0.77 -3.15 -6.92
C LEU A 316 -0.25 -2.16 -7.96
N LEU A 317 0.39 -1.10 -7.49
CA LEU A 317 1.07 -0.11 -8.33
C LEU A 317 2.58 -0.21 -8.11
N GLY A 318 3.36 -0.04 -9.17
CA GLY A 318 4.82 0.01 -9.11
C GLY A 318 5.37 1.21 -9.86
N LYS A 319 6.05 2.11 -9.15
CA LYS A 319 6.81 3.19 -9.76
C LYS A 319 8.20 2.66 -10.15
N PRO A 320 8.64 2.77 -11.41
CA PRO A 320 10.03 2.49 -11.75
C PRO A 320 10.94 3.70 -11.48
N SER A 321 12.24 3.43 -11.38
CA SER A 321 13.27 4.45 -11.21
C SER A 321 13.43 5.37 -12.41
N GLY A 322 13.14 4.91 -13.62
CA GLY A 322 13.17 5.73 -14.84
C GLY A 322 11.96 6.68 -14.99
N LEU A 323 10.95 6.59 -14.12
CA LEU A 323 9.79 7.48 -14.12
C LEU A 323 9.98 8.61 -13.11
N HIS A 324 10.56 9.72 -13.58
CA HIS A 324 11.00 10.87 -12.78
C HIS A 324 9.86 11.81 -12.35
N VAL A 325 8.86 11.29 -11.63
CA VAL A 325 7.70 12.07 -11.16
C VAL A 325 7.49 11.98 -9.64
N PRO A 326 6.78 12.95 -9.03
CA PRO A 326 6.35 12.86 -7.63
C PRO A 326 5.53 11.58 -7.37
N PRO A 327 5.87 10.76 -6.36
CA PRO A 327 5.25 9.44 -6.20
C PRO A 327 3.75 9.47 -5.90
N TRP A 328 3.27 10.41 -5.09
CA TRP A 328 1.86 10.43 -4.69
C TRP A 328 0.95 11.10 -5.73
N HIS A 329 1.48 12.03 -6.53
CA HIS A 329 0.80 12.49 -7.74
C HIS A 329 0.66 11.36 -8.76
N MET A 330 1.71 10.53 -8.96
CA MET A 330 1.60 9.32 -9.77
C MET A 330 0.47 8.42 -9.26
N VAL A 331 0.44 8.11 -7.96
CA VAL A 331 -0.62 7.29 -7.37
C VAL A 331 -1.99 7.93 -7.66
N SER A 332 -2.18 9.21 -7.37
CA SER A 332 -3.43 9.92 -7.64
C SER A 332 -3.88 9.79 -9.11
N SER A 333 -2.97 10.01 -10.05
CA SER A 333 -3.23 9.89 -11.49
C SER A 333 -3.61 8.47 -11.90
N LEU A 334 -2.87 7.46 -11.45
CA LEU A 334 -3.17 6.04 -11.72
C LEU A 334 -4.49 5.58 -11.11
N LEU A 335 -4.98 6.32 -10.10
CA LEU A 335 -6.30 6.15 -9.49
C LEU A 335 -7.38 7.01 -10.15
N GLY A 336 -7.12 7.59 -11.33
CA GLY A 336 -8.10 8.38 -12.07
C GLY A 336 -8.13 9.86 -11.68
N GLY A 337 -7.03 10.40 -11.14
CA GLY A 337 -7.00 11.78 -10.62
C GLY A 337 -7.67 11.90 -9.25
N GLN A 338 -7.72 10.81 -8.49
CA GLN A 338 -8.34 10.76 -7.18
C GLN A 338 -7.61 11.68 -6.20
N PRO A 339 -8.25 12.67 -5.55
CA PRO A 339 -7.60 13.49 -4.55
C PRO A 339 -7.21 12.65 -3.33
N LEU A 340 -5.98 12.84 -2.84
CA LEU A 340 -5.35 12.07 -1.78
C LEU A 340 -4.92 12.95 -0.61
N ARG A 341 -5.00 12.40 0.59
CA ARG A 341 -4.32 12.88 1.78
C ARG A 341 -3.30 11.86 2.22
N THR A 342 -2.05 12.27 2.38
CA THR A 342 -0.91 11.40 2.60
C THR A 342 -0.22 11.71 3.92
N ALA A 343 0.19 10.68 4.67
CA ALA A 343 1.11 10.80 5.80
C ALA A 343 2.41 10.11 5.40
N THR A 344 3.40 10.92 5.08
CA THR A 344 4.67 10.45 4.57
C THR A 344 5.82 11.16 5.27
N TRP A 345 7.03 10.63 5.17
CA TRP A 345 8.21 11.40 5.58
C TRP A 345 8.31 12.66 4.73
N TRP A 346 7.95 13.80 5.33
CA TRP A 346 8.02 15.13 4.71
C TRP A 346 9.18 15.91 5.32
N ASP A 347 10.25 16.09 4.55
CA ASP A 347 11.51 16.75 4.91
C ASP A 347 12.30 17.09 3.63
N ARG A 348 13.35 17.90 3.73
CA ARG A 348 14.12 18.39 2.58
C ARG A 348 14.69 17.26 1.69
N PRO A 349 14.56 17.35 0.36
CA PRO A 349 13.75 18.31 -0.39
C PRO A 349 12.26 17.94 -0.33
N GLU A 350 11.46 18.70 0.39
CA GLU A 350 10.05 18.40 0.61
C GLU A 350 9.19 18.70 -0.62
N ILE A 351 8.17 17.87 -0.86
CA ILE A 351 7.10 18.17 -1.81
C ILE A 351 5.90 18.71 -1.02
N ASN A 352 5.53 19.95 -1.29
CA ASN A 352 4.39 20.63 -0.67
C ASN A 352 3.03 20.11 -1.18
N SER A 353 1.97 20.44 -0.45
CA SER A 353 0.61 20.08 -0.87
C SER A 353 0.26 20.75 -2.21
N THR A 354 -0.52 20.09 -3.05
CA THR A 354 -0.93 20.62 -4.36
C THR A 354 -2.43 20.55 -4.53
N ARG A 355 -3.02 21.57 -5.17
CA ARG A 355 -4.47 21.64 -5.43
C ARG A 355 -4.90 20.73 -6.57
N ALA A 356 -6.20 20.46 -6.65
CA ALA A 356 -6.79 19.89 -7.86
C ALA A 356 -6.44 20.75 -9.08
N GLY A 357 -6.08 20.09 -10.19
CA GLY A 357 -5.65 20.74 -11.43
C GLY A 357 -4.18 21.16 -11.47
N PHE A 358 -3.44 21.04 -10.36
CA PHE A 358 -1.99 21.24 -10.38
C PHE A 358 -1.32 20.06 -11.09
N VAL A 359 -0.52 20.34 -12.12
CA VAL A 359 0.29 19.35 -12.82
C VAL A 359 1.76 19.66 -12.56
N PRO A 360 2.54 18.75 -11.94
CA PRO A 360 3.97 18.95 -11.74
C PRO A 360 4.70 19.25 -13.06
N GLY A 361 5.70 20.13 -13.05
CA GLY A 361 6.61 20.31 -14.19
C GLY A 361 7.38 19.04 -14.56
N CYS A 362 7.59 18.14 -13.60
CA CYS A 362 8.16 16.81 -13.83
C CYS A 362 7.19 15.78 -14.44
N TRP A 363 5.99 16.19 -14.86
CA TRP A 363 4.96 15.24 -15.27
C TRP A 363 5.29 14.48 -16.56
N SER A 364 4.85 13.22 -16.62
CA SER A 364 5.15 12.29 -17.70
C SER A 364 3.94 12.07 -18.61
N SER A 365 4.18 11.91 -19.91
CA SER A 365 3.15 11.58 -20.90
C SER A 365 2.61 10.15 -20.80
N HIS A 366 3.22 9.29 -19.96
CA HIS A 366 2.71 7.93 -19.69
C HIS A 366 1.39 7.94 -18.89
N PHE A 367 0.97 9.07 -18.35
CA PHE A 367 -0.27 9.18 -17.57
C PHE A 367 -1.44 9.64 -18.42
N LYS A 368 -2.55 8.92 -18.32
CA LYS A 368 -3.82 9.27 -19.00
C LYS A 368 -4.60 10.37 -18.29
N SER A 369 -4.37 10.53 -16.99
CA SER A 369 -5.08 11.49 -16.14
C SER A 369 -4.09 12.43 -15.49
N ALA A 370 -4.47 13.70 -15.35
CA ALA A 370 -3.78 14.59 -14.44
C ALA A 370 -3.92 14.06 -12.99
N PRO A 371 -2.95 14.35 -12.10
CA PRO A 371 -3.12 14.07 -10.68
C PRO A 371 -4.24 14.95 -10.12
N GLY A 372 -4.93 14.43 -9.11
CA GLY A 372 -5.84 15.20 -8.28
C GLY A 372 -5.09 16.01 -7.22
N GLU A 373 -5.83 16.57 -6.28
CA GLU A 373 -5.24 17.19 -5.08
C GLU A 373 -4.38 16.18 -4.30
N VAL A 374 -3.23 16.61 -3.79
CA VAL A 374 -2.40 15.83 -2.90
C VAL A 374 -2.11 16.68 -1.66
N GLN A 375 -2.70 16.29 -0.53
CA GLN A 375 -2.49 16.93 0.78
C GLN A 375 -1.46 16.15 1.58
N VAL A 376 -0.47 16.82 2.16
CA VAL A 376 0.48 16.19 3.08
C VAL A 376 0.07 16.47 4.52
N ALA A 377 -0.29 15.43 5.27
CA ALA A 377 -0.59 15.51 6.69
C ALA A 377 0.70 15.70 7.52
N LEU A 378 0.72 16.74 8.37
CA LEU A 378 1.85 17.07 9.23
C LEU A 378 1.70 16.57 10.67
N THR A 379 0.46 16.32 11.10
CA THR A 379 0.15 15.78 12.44
C THR A 379 -0.92 14.70 12.34
N GLY A 380 -0.78 13.67 13.15
CA GLY A 380 -1.78 12.64 13.36
C GLY A 380 -2.32 12.66 14.77
N GLU A 381 -3.40 11.93 14.99
CA GLU A 381 -4.00 11.76 16.31
C GLU A 381 -4.54 10.35 16.48
N TRP A 382 -4.39 9.80 17.68
CA TRP A 382 -5.04 8.56 18.07
C TRP A 382 -5.48 8.62 19.52
N ASN A 383 -6.76 8.34 19.79
CA ASN A 383 -7.35 8.41 21.14
C ASN A 383 -7.07 9.74 21.87
N GLY A 384 -7.10 10.87 21.14
CA GLY A 384 -6.81 12.20 21.68
C GLY A 384 -5.33 12.54 21.83
N GLU A 385 -4.43 11.57 21.68
CA GLU A 385 -2.98 11.80 21.70
C GLU A 385 -2.49 12.21 20.31
N LYS A 386 -1.87 13.38 20.22
CA LYS A 386 -1.34 13.93 18.97
C LYS A 386 0.11 13.50 18.76
N PHE A 387 0.49 13.28 17.51
CA PHE A 387 1.87 12.98 17.14
C PHE A 387 2.23 13.61 15.80
N SER A 388 3.52 13.85 15.60
CA SER A 388 4.00 14.43 14.35
C SER A 388 4.06 13.36 13.24
N LEU A 389 3.68 13.79 12.03
CA LEU A 389 3.82 13.04 10.79
C LEU A 389 4.94 13.59 9.90
N ARG A 390 5.76 14.53 10.41
CA ARG A 390 6.91 15.10 9.70
C ARG A 390 8.09 14.12 9.63
N GLY A 391 8.88 14.20 8.56
CA GLY A 391 10.16 13.50 8.47
C GLY A 391 11.24 14.19 9.31
N ASN A 392 12.11 13.41 9.94
CA ASN A 392 13.44 13.74 10.51
C ASN A 392 13.93 12.55 11.37
N PRO A 393 15.19 12.47 11.84
CA PRO A 393 15.66 11.30 12.59
C PRO A 393 15.30 11.28 14.10
N SER A 394 14.31 12.06 14.55
CA SER A 394 13.96 12.17 15.98
C SER A 394 12.85 11.20 16.42
N SER A 395 12.63 11.07 17.72
CA SER A 395 11.52 10.28 18.29
C SER A 395 10.13 10.84 17.99
N LYS A 396 10.04 12.00 17.34
CA LYS A 396 8.79 12.68 16.95
C LYS A 396 8.43 12.47 15.47
N SER A 397 9.24 11.70 14.76
CA SER A 397 9.22 11.71 13.29
C SER A 397 8.47 10.54 12.71
N ASN A 398 8.21 10.62 11.41
CA ASN A 398 7.42 9.65 10.68
C ASN A 398 8.17 9.06 9.49
N HIS A 399 8.25 7.73 9.45
CA HIS A 399 8.66 6.93 8.29
C HIS A 399 7.48 6.28 7.58
N ALA A 400 6.29 6.24 8.18
CA ALA A 400 5.11 5.65 7.55
C ALA A 400 4.76 6.40 6.27
N LYS A 401 4.17 5.68 5.31
CA LYS A 401 3.88 6.17 3.96
C LYS A 401 2.48 5.70 3.59
N LEU A 402 1.52 6.47 4.06
CA LEU A 402 0.11 6.16 4.03
C LEU A 402 -0.61 7.20 3.17
N GLY A 403 -1.69 6.79 2.52
CA GLY A 403 -2.60 7.69 1.83
C GLY A 403 -4.05 7.26 2.01
N VAL A 404 -4.96 8.23 1.97
CA VAL A 404 -6.39 7.99 1.84
C VAL A 404 -6.97 8.89 0.76
N SER A 405 -8.00 8.42 0.07
CA SER A 405 -8.79 9.30 -0.80
C SER A 405 -9.56 10.34 0.02
N LEU A 406 -9.64 11.56 -0.50
CA LEU A 406 -10.37 12.68 0.11
C LEU A 406 -11.86 12.71 -0.26
N SER A 407 -12.23 12.09 -1.38
CA SER A 407 -13.61 12.08 -1.89
C SER A 407 -13.90 10.78 -2.67
N GLY A 408 -15.13 10.56 -3.08
CA GLY A 408 -15.49 9.41 -3.92
C GLY A 408 -15.23 8.05 -3.24
N THR A 409 -14.54 7.16 -3.94
CA THR A 409 -14.24 5.81 -3.45
C THR A 409 -13.33 5.84 -2.23
N LYS A 410 -13.64 5.06 -1.18
CA LYS A 410 -12.86 4.98 0.06
C LYS A 410 -11.63 4.09 -0.10
N LEU A 411 -10.52 4.70 -0.52
CA LEU A 411 -9.25 4.04 -0.81
C LEU A 411 -8.25 4.32 0.30
N ALA A 412 -7.64 3.27 0.85
CA ALA A 412 -6.41 3.34 1.62
C ALA A 412 -5.22 2.94 0.73
N VAL A 413 -4.13 3.68 0.82
CA VAL A 413 -2.91 3.45 0.05
C VAL A 413 -1.74 3.25 1.01
N LEU A 414 -0.98 2.18 0.79
CA LEU A 414 0.18 1.78 1.61
C LEU A 414 1.38 1.72 0.67
N GLY A 415 2.39 2.57 0.92
CA GLY A 415 3.43 2.86 -0.05
C GLY A 415 4.86 2.68 0.44
N ASP A 416 5.79 2.57 -0.49
CA ASP A 416 7.23 2.55 -0.22
C ASP A 416 7.88 3.93 -0.20
N MET A 417 7.28 4.90 -0.89
CA MET A 417 7.94 6.18 -1.20
C MET A 417 7.32 7.36 -0.46
N ASN A 418 8.15 8.29 -0.01
CA ASN A 418 7.72 9.49 0.71
C ASN A 418 7.56 10.71 -0.21
N GLU A 419 7.12 11.85 0.33
CA GLU A 419 6.99 13.13 -0.38
C GLU A 419 8.30 13.93 -0.33
N GLN A 420 9.36 13.37 -0.89
CA GLN A 420 10.62 14.08 -1.10
C GLN A 420 11.03 14.04 -2.57
N GLY A 421 11.42 15.17 -3.14
CA GLY A 421 11.76 15.24 -4.56
C GLY A 421 11.60 16.63 -5.12
N SER A 422 11.04 16.71 -6.31
CA SER A 422 10.91 17.93 -7.08
C SER A 422 9.54 17.98 -7.74
N LEU A 423 8.90 19.14 -7.76
CA LEU A 423 7.73 19.36 -8.59
C LEU A 423 8.11 19.81 -10.00
N GLY A 424 9.37 20.14 -10.25
CA GLY A 424 9.87 20.66 -11.53
C GLY A 424 9.52 22.13 -11.73
N MET A 425 9.31 22.87 -10.64
CA MET A 425 9.08 24.31 -10.68
C MET A 425 10.42 25.06 -10.85
N PRO A 426 10.40 26.34 -11.30
CA PRO A 426 11.61 27.15 -11.36
C PRO A 426 12.30 27.23 -10.00
N GLY A 427 13.57 26.80 -9.93
CA GLY A 427 14.36 26.76 -8.70
C GLY A 427 14.31 25.43 -7.93
N ASP A 428 13.48 24.47 -8.36
CA ASP A 428 13.48 23.11 -7.79
C ASP A 428 14.75 22.33 -8.19
N GLU A 429 15.02 21.27 -7.42
CA GLU A 429 15.96 20.22 -7.81
C GLU A 429 15.55 19.55 -9.14
N PRO A 430 16.48 18.88 -9.85
CA PRO A 430 16.14 18.14 -11.06
C PRO A 430 15.03 17.10 -10.82
N CYS A 431 14.23 16.79 -11.83
CA CYS A 431 13.14 15.81 -11.71
C CYS A 431 13.58 14.39 -11.31
N SER A 432 14.86 14.05 -11.42
CA SER A 432 15.41 12.77 -10.93
C SER A 432 15.82 12.80 -9.45
N ALA A 433 15.72 13.94 -8.77
CA ALA A 433 16.17 14.08 -7.39
C ALA A 433 15.30 13.30 -6.39
N SER A 434 15.94 12.85 -5.30
CA SER A 434 15.31 12.14 -4.19
C SER A 434 14.37 11.01 -4.64
N GLN A 435 13.10 11.00 -4.23
CA GLN A 435 12.18 9.91 -4.56
C GLN A 435 11.72 9.92 -6.01
N ASN A 436 11.75 11.06 -6.69
CA ASN A 436 11.32 11.11 -8.08
C ASN A 436 12.19 10.18 -8.96
N GLY A 437 13.50 10.09 -8.71
CA GLY A 437 14.42 9.19 -9.44
C GLY A 437 14.47 7.74 -8.91
N ARG A 438 13.56 7.34 -8.02
CA ARG A 438 13.58 6.03 -7.37
C ARG A 438 12.31 5.24 -7.68
N GLY A 439 12.37 3.92 -7.55
CA GLY A 439 11.20 3.06 -7.64
C GLY A 439 10.59 2.69 -6.28
N GLY A 440 9.40 2.11 -6.31
CA GLY A 440 8.69 1.64 -5.11
C GLY A 440 7.30 1.09 -5.44
N LEU A 441 6.72 0.37 -4.49
CA LEU A 441 5.43 -0.30 -4.59
C LEU A 441 4.37 0.44 -3.78
N PHE A 442 3.13 0.35 -4.24
CA PHE A 442 1.95 0.83 -3.52
C PHE A 442 0.83 -0.20 -3.59
N PHE A 443 0.23 -0.51 -2.45
CA PHE A 443 -0.97 -1.33 -2.34
C PHE A 443 -2.17 -0.42 -2.10
N VAL A 444 -3.21 -0.59 -2.91
CA VAL A 444 -4.44 0.21 -2.83
C VAL A 444 -5.58 -0.71 -2.40
N VAL A 445 -6.10 -0.44 -1.21
CA VAL A 445 -7.14 -1.22 -0.53
C VAL A 445 -8.41 -0.38 -0.50
N GLU A 446 -9.44 -0.82 -1.21
CA GLU A 446 -10.77 -0.22 -1.12
C GLU A 446 -11.53 -0.84 0.05
N ASP A 447 -11.55 -0.15 1.18
CA ASP A 447 -12.18 -0.65 2.41
C ASP A 447 -12.65 0.51 3.30
N ASP A 448 -13.96 0.52 3.60
CA ASP A 448 -14.58 1.58 4.37
C ASP A 448 -14.00 1.74 5.78
N GLN A 449 -13.68 0.64 6.47
CA GLN A 449 -13.21 0.70 7.86
C GLN A 449 -11.75 1.13 7.94
N LEU A 450 -10.88 0.56 7.11
CA LEU A 450 -9.49 0.96 7.03
C LEU A 450 -9.36 2.42 6.59
N HIS A 451 -10.12 2.83 5.56
CA HIS A 451 -10.18 4.23 5.11
C HIS A 451 -10.63 5.17 6.23
N THR A 452 -11.70 4.83 6.94
CA THR A 452 -12.22 5.68 8.03
C THR A 452 -11.19 5.82 9.15
N GLY A 453 -10.56 4.73 9.57
CA GLY A 453 -9.55 4.74 10.63
C GLY A 453 -8.30 5.53 10.23
N LEU A 454 -7.80 5.34 9.02
CA LEU A 454 -6.65 6.09 8.49
C LEU A 454 -6.97 7.58 8.26
N SER A 455 -8.19 7.90 7.81
CA SER A 455 -8.64 9.28 7.65
C SER A 455 -8.73 10.01 8.99
N ALA A 456 -9.21 9.32 10.03
CA ALA A 456 -9.23 9.86 11.38
C ALA A 456 -7.81 10.07 11.91
N LEU A 457 -6.94 9.07 11.74
CA LEU A 457 -5.54 9.12 12.18
C LEU A 457 -4.78 10.30 11.58
N MET A 458 -5.03 10.63 10.31
CA MET A 458 -4.30 11.67 9.58
C MET A 458 -5.03 13.02 9.52
N ARG A 459 -6.13 13.25 10.23
CA ARG A 459 -7.00 14.45 10.06
C ARG A 459 -6.33 15.80 10.36
N GLY A 460 -5.17 15.82 11.01
CA GLY A 460 -4.55 17.03 11.56
C GLY A 460 -4.03 18.05 10.53
N GLU A 461 -2.98 18.78 10.90
CA GLU A 461 -2.41 19.85 10.08
C GLU A 461 -1.99 19.37 8.68
N THR A 462 -1.98 20.30 7.72
CA THR A 462 -1.61 20.04 6.32
C THR A 462 -0.43 20.93 5.95
N ALA A 463 0.53 20.39 5.19
CA ALA A 463 1.65 21.18 4.66
C ALA A 463 1.14 22.29 3.75
N ASP A 464 1.91 23.37 3.66
CA ASP A 464 1.58 24.50 2.81
C ASP A 464 1.30 24.06 1.38
N TYR A 465 0.37 24.75 0.72
CA TYR A 465 0.11 24.50 -0.69
C TYR A 465 1.14 25.24 -1.54
N VAL A 466 1.53 24.63 -2.64
CA VAL A 466 2.26 25.30 -3.71
C VAL A 466 1.42 26.49 -4.20
N GLY A 467 2.03 27.68 -4.26
CA GLY A 467 1.33 28.93 -4.56
C GLY A 467 0.77 29.65 -3.32
N GLY A 468 1.11 29.19 -2.11
CA GLY A 468 0.67 29.76 -0.84
C GLY A 468 -0.55 29.05 -0.25
N PRO A 469 -1.02 29.46 0.94
CA PRO A 469 -2.34 29.05 1.42
C PRO A 469 -3.37 29.32 0.32
N PRO A 470 -4.59 28.72 0.36
CA PRO A 470 -5.64 29.24 -0.51
C PRO A 470 -5.64 30.72 -0.17
N GLY A 471 -5.27 31.59 -1.12
CA GLY A 471 -5.42 33.01 -0.89
C GLY A 471 -6.83 33.10 -0.33
N GLU A 472 -7.00 33.78 0.82
CA GLU A 472 -8.34 34.14 1.27
C GLU A 472 -9.07 34.45 -0.01
N GLN A 473 -10.05 33.60 -0.41
CA GLN A 473 -10.79 33.88 -1.63
C GLN A 473 -11.18 35.32 -1.42
N PRO A 474 -10.68 36.26 -2.26
CA PRO A 474 -10.62 37.66 -1.89
C PRO A 474 -11.97 37.96 -1.31
N ALA A 475 -12.02 38.28 -0.01
CA ALA A 475 -13.29 38.45 0.68
C ALA A 475 -14.11 39.31 -0.27
N PRO A 476 -15.22 38.78 -0.84
CA PRO A 476 -15.77 39.31 -2.08
C PRO A 476 -15.88 40.81 -1.86
N PRO A 477 -15.20 41.63 -2.69
CA PRO A 477 -14.84 42.99 -2.31
C PRO A 477 -16.13 43.73 -2.02
N GLY A 478 -16.48 43.89 -0.74
CA GLY A 478 -17.76 44.48 -0.39
C GLY A 478 -18.42 43.88 0.83
N SER A 479 -19.30 44.70 1.39
CA SER A 479 -19.89 44.53 2.70
C SER A 479 -21.00 43.46 2.77
N CYS A 480 -21.10 42.59 1.75
CA CYS A 480 -22.21 41.68 1.50
C CYS A 480 -22.06 40.29 2.13
N GLY A 481 -20.86 39.89 2.55
CA GLY A 481 -20.61 38.70 3.36
C GLY A 481 -20.32 37.39 2.59
N GLY A 482 -20.61 37.29 1.29
CA GLY A 482 -20.09 36.23 0.40
C GLY A 482 -20.83 34.89 0.42
N VAL A 483 -20.11 33.83 0.01
CA VAL A 483 -20.61 32.44 -0.05
C VAL A 483 -21.19 32.00 1.30
N GLY A 484 -22.33 31.32 1.28
CA GLY A 484 -22.97 30.75 2.47
C GLY A 484 -23.83 31.72 3.27
N VAL A 485 -23.79 33.03 2.98
CA VAL A 485 -24.66 34.02 3.63
C VAL A 485 -26.10 33.81 3.18
N SER A 486 -27.01 33.68 4.15
CA SER A 486 -28.44 33.47 3.85
C SER A 486 -29.10 34.72 3.25
N HIS A 487 -30.16 34.52 2.48
CA HIS A 487 -30.98 35.62 1.93
C HIS A 487 -31.50 36.57 3.03
N HIS A 488 -31.82 36.05 4.21
CA HIS A 488 -32.29 36.82 5.38
C HIS A 488 -31.22 37.72 6.01
N SER A 489 -29.98 37.63 5.53
CA SER A 489 -28.86 38.46 5.97
C SER A 489 -28.37 39.37 4.85
N CYS A 490 -28.94 39.23 3.65
CA CYS A 490 -28.59 39.96 2.45
C CYS A 490 -29.55 41.14 2.24
N HIS A 491 -29.45 42.16 3.10
CA HIS A 491 -30.40 43.29 3.14
C HIS A 491 -29.78 44.66 2.82
N LYS A 492 -28.51 44.70 2.39
CA LYS A 492 -27.87 45.96 2.01
C LYS A 492 -28.18 46.32 0.56
N ASN A 493 -28.32 47.62 0.29
CA ASN A 493 -28.80 48.15 -0.98
C ASN A 493 -27.86 47.88 -2.17
N ASP A 494 -26.60 47.56 -1.90
CA ASP A 494 -25.54 47.25 -2.86
C ASP A 494 -25.26 45.74 -2.98
N CYS A 495 -26.10 44.89 -2.37
CA CYS A 495 -25.91 43.45 -2.33
C CYS A 495 -27.05 42.69 -3.00
N THR A 496 -26.69 41.66 -3.77
CA THR A 496 -27.61 40.71 -4.39
C THR A 496 -27.37 39.32 -3.83
N PHE A 497 -28.44 38.68 -3.36
CA PHE A 497 -28.39 37.27 -2.99
C PHE A 497 -28.45 36.39 -4.24
N VAL A 498 -27.47 35.50 -4.39
CA VAL A 498 -27.40 34.52 -5.48
C VAL A 498 -27.76 33.15 -4.90
N LYS A 499 -28.78 32.49 -5.48
CA LYS A 499 -29.13 31.10 -5.13
C LYS A 499 -28.11 30.14 -5.75
N GLN A 500 -27.97 28.95 -5.18
CA GLN A 500 -27.04 27.92 -5.68
C GLN A 500 -27.23 27.62 -7.18
N ALA A 501 -28.47 27.59 -7.65
CA ALA A 501 -28.81 27.35 -9.06
C ALA A 501 -28.29 28.43 -10.03
N TYR A 502 -27.94 29.61 -9.52
CA TYR A 502 -27.46 30.74 -10.31
C TYR A 502 -26.00 31.10 -10.04
N ALA A 503 -25.30 30.35 -9.17
CA ALA A 503 -23.91 30.64 -8.82
C ALA A 503 -23.00 30.72 -10.06
N GLN A 504 -23.02 29.68 -10.89
CA GLN A 504 -22.26 29.63 -12.15
C GLN A 504 -22.68 30.73 -13.15
N PRO A 505 -23.97 30.92 -13.51
CA PRO A 505 -24.42 32.02 -14.37
C PRO A 505 -24.07 33.44 -13.88
N CYS A 506 -23.91 33.61 -12.56
CA CYS A 506 -23.57 34.86 -11.91
C CYS A 506 -22.06 35.06 -11.71
N GLY A 507 -21.23 34.07 -12.07
CA GLY A 507 -19.78 34.13 -11.94
C GLY A 507 -19.27 33.97 -10.50
N VAL A 508 -19.99 33.23 -9.65
CA VAL A 508 -19.65 33.02 -8.23
C VAL A 508 -19.63 31.53 -7.84
N ASP A 509 -18.92 31.18 -6.77
CA ASP A 509 -18.60 29.79 -6.41
C ASP A 509 -19.71 29.02 -5.68
N GLY A 510 -20.77 29.70 -5.25
CA GLY A 510 -21.87 29.08 -4.52
C GLY A 510 -23.04 30.04 -4.27
N PHE A 511 -24.03 29.58 -3.50
CA PHE A 511 -25.05 30.48 -2.99
C PHE A 511 -24.44 31.46 -1.99
N GLY A 512 -24.97 32.68 -1.89
CA GLY A 512 -24.43 33.69 -0.98
C GLY A 512 -24.93 35.09 -1.29
N CYS A 513 -24.35 36.08 -0.63
CA CYS A 513 -24.68 37.50 -0.81
C CYS A 513 -23.46 38.27 -1.33
N TYR A 514 -23.61 38.89 -2.50
CA TYR A 514 -22.49 39.46 -3.25
C TYR A 514 -22.78 40.91 -3.64
N PRO A 515 -21.76 41.76 -3.81
CA PRO A 515 -21.93 43.09 -4.40
C PRO A 515 -22.64 43.01 -5.74
N SER A 516 -23.68 43.81 -5.95
CA SER A 516 -24.50 43.74 -7.17
C SER A 516 -23.70 44.08 -8.44
N ASP A 517 -22.63 44.86 -8.31
CA ASP A 517 -21.71 45.25 -9.38
C ASP A 517 -20.62 44.20 -9.67
N SER A 518 -20.40 43.25 -8.77
CA SER A 518 -19.46 42.14 -8.97
C SER A 518 -20.06 40.95 -9.71
N LEU A 519 -21.38 40.94 -9.94
CA LEU A 519 -22.09 39.84 -10.57
C LEU A 519 -22.09 39.98 -12.10
N ALA A 520 -22.01 38.85 -12.80
CA ALA A 520 -22.10 38.84 -14.25
C ALA A 520 -23.41 39.52 -14.74
N PRO A 521 -23.41 40.23 -15.88
CA PRO A 521 -24.61 40.89 -16.41
C PRO A 521 -25.80 39.95 -16.65
N SER A 522 -25.52 38.66 -16.82
CA SER A 522 -26.49 37.56 -16.95
C SER A 522 -27.12 37.11 -15.63
N CYS A 523 -26.67 37.65 -14.50
CA CYS A 523 -27.16 37.25 -13.19
C CYS A 523 -28.59 37.76 -12.95
N PRO A 524 -29.56 36.90 -12.59
CA PRO A 524 -30.93 37.33 -12.32
C PRO A 524 -30.98 38.33 -11.17
N ARG A 525 -31.52 39.53 -11.39
CA ARG A 525 -31.70 40.54 -10.32
C ARG A 525 -32.99 40.26 -9.56
N SER A 526 -32.96 40.36 -8.24
CA SER A 526 -34.11 40.11 -7.35
C SER A 526 -35.30 41.05 -7.58
N SER A 527 -35.11 42.16 -8.32
CA SER A 527 -36.18 43.10 -8.69
C SER A 527 -37.10 42.58 -9.81
N ASP A 528 -36.76 41.49 -10.47
CA ASP A 528 -37.64 40.87 -11.46
C ASP A 528 -38.72 40.07 -10.71
N SER A 529 -39.91 40.66 -10.70
CA SER A 529 -41.12 40.36 -9.91
C SER A 529 -41.78 39.00 -10.16
N LYS A 530 -41.00 37.92 -10.29
CA LYS A 530 -41.50 36.53 -10.44
C LYS A 530 -41.04 35.54 -9.39
N PHE A 531 -40.44 35.98 -8.28
CA PHE A 531 -40.08 35.10 -7.18
C PHE A 531 -40.79 35.48 -5.89
N VAL A 532 -42.07 35.12 -5.81
CA VAL A 532 -42.79 34.99 -4.53
C VAL A 532 -42.48 33.60 -3.99
N VAL A 533 -41.97 33.57 -2.75
CA VAL A 533 -41.69 32.47 -1.80
C VAL A 533 -41.79 31.04 -2.34
#